data_AF-A0AAV4SKV3-F1
#
_entry.id   AF-A0AAV4SKV3-F1
#
_cell.length_a   1.000
_cell.length_b   1.000
_cell.length_c   1.000
_cell.angle_alpha   90.00
_cell.angle_beta   90.00
_cell.angle_gamma   90.00
#
_symmetry.space_group_name_H-M   'P 1'
#
loop_
_entity.id
_entity.type
_entity.pdbx_description
1 polymer ?
#
loop_
_entity_poly.entity_id
_entity_poly.type
_entity_poly.pdbx_seq_one_letter_code
_entity_poly.pdbx_strand_id
1 'polypeptide(L)' 'MQQPCFLLEIKQVFQVNPIYWPQVSSVERKTRALKLKFAILVRDNCIMWSEKLPFLTFVFNSAKFDYLAKLQHF' A
#
# COMPACT_ATOMS: atom_id res chain seq x y z
N MET A 1 3.46 -19.11 0.47
CA MET A 1 2.00 -18.88 0.45
C MET A 1 1.19 -20.03 -0.16
N GLN A 2 1.78 -20.95 -0.95
CA GLN A 2 1.02 -22.06 -1.56
C GLN A 2 0.39 -23.02 -0.54
N GLN A 3 1.17 -23.49 0.45
CA GLN A 3 0.66 -24.36 1.51
C GLN A 3 -0.48 -23.74 2.34
N PRO A 4 -0.36 -22.50 2.87
CA PRO A 4 -1.47 -21.90 3.61
C PRO A 4 -2.68 -21.60 2.71
N CYS A 5 -2.51 -21.22 1.44
CA CYS A 5 -3.64 -21.04 0.52
C CYS A 5 -4.34 -22.36 0.19
N PHE A 6 -3.60 -23.47 0.09
CA PHE A 6 -4.18 -24.80 -0.08
C PHE A 6 -5.00 -25.23 1.14
N LEU A 7 -4.45 -25.02 2.35
CA LEU A 7 -5.15 -25.33 3.61
C LEU A 7 -6.40 -24.47 3.83
N LEU A 8 -6.40 -23.23 3.34
CA LEU A 8 -7.51 -22.28 3.47
C LEU A 8 -8.43 -22.25 2.25
N GLU A 9 -8.24 -23.17 1.28
CA GLU A 9 -8.98 -23.23 0.02
C GLU A 9 -9.00 -21.90 -0.77
N ILE A 10 -7.98 -21.07 -0.59
CA ILE A 10 -7.84 -19.80 -1.30
C ILE A 10 -7.32 -20.09 -2.71
N LYS A 11 -8.18 -19.86 -3.70
CA LYS A 11 -7.80 -19.95 -5.11
C LYS A 11 -6.71 -18.91 -5.44
N GLN A 12 -5.49 -19.39 -5.66
CA GLN A 12 -4.39 -18.54 -6.10
C GLN A 12 -4.54 -18.20 -7.59
N VAL A 13 -5.05 -16.99 -7.85
CA VAL A 13 -5.21 -16.48 -9.20
C VAL A 13 -3.92 -15.76 -9.62
N PHE A 14 -3.06 -16.46 -10.36
CA PHE A 14 -1.93 -15.85 -11.09
C PHE A 14 -2.36 -15.28 -12.45
N GLN A 15 -3.62 -15.50 -12.82
CA GLN A 15 -4.26 -14.94 -14.00
C GLN A 15 -4.30 -13.42 -13.85
N VAL A 16 -3.62 -12.71 -14.77
CA VAL A 16 -3.86 -11.33 -15.24
C VAL A 16 -2.55 -10.56 -15.50
N ASN A 17 -1.41 -10.96 -14.92
CA ASN A 17 -0.14 -10.27 -15.16
C ASN A 17 0.90 -11.18 -15.84
N PRO A 18 1.21 -10.95 -17.14
CA PRO A 18 2.44 -11.46 -17.74
C PRO A 18 3.65 -11.12 -16.88
N ILE A 19 4.67 -11.99 -16.87
CA ILE A 19 5.88 -11.87 -16.02
C ILE A 19 6.57 -10.50 -16.16
N TYR A 20 6.35 -9.79 -17.27
CA TYR A 20 6.91 -8.47 -17.55
C TYR A 20 5.86 -7.42 -17.94
N TRP A 21 4.59 -7.63 -17.58
CA TRP A 21 3.53 -6.64 -17.82
C TRP A 21 2.84 -6.21 -16.52
N PRO A 22 3.60 -5.54 -15.63
CA PRO A 22 3.14 -5.11 -14.30
C PRO A 22 1.87 -4.24 -14.35
N GLN A 23 1.79 -3.38 -15.39
CA GLN A 23 0.78 -2.33 -15.59
C GLN A 23 -0.69 -2.78 -15.56
N VAL A 24 -0.98 -4.05 -15.82
CA VAL A 24 -2.36 -4.56 -15.81
C VAL A 24 -2.88 -4.79 -14.40
N SER A 25 -2.00 -4.93 -13.40
CA SER A 25 -2.46 -5.10 -12.03
C SER A 25 -3.05 -3.80 -11.47
N SER A 26 -4.30 -3.91 -11.00
CA SER A 26 -4.92 -2.87 -10.17
C SER A 26 -4.13 -2.64 -8.88
N VAL A 27 -3.51 -3.69 -8.34
CA VAL A 27 -2.68 -3.66 -7.13
C VAL A 27 -1.47 -2.76 -7.31
N GLU A 28 -0.69 -2.91 -8.39
CA GLU A 28 0.47 -2.02 -8.56
C GLU A 28 0.08 -0.57 -8.81
N ARG A 29 -1.02 -0.31 -9.53
CA ARG A 29 -1.54 1.05 -9.68
C ARG A 29 -1.85 1.67 -8.33
N LYS A 30 -2.51 0.92 -7.44
CA LYS A 30 -2.77 1.36 -6.06
C LYS A 30 -1.47 1.53 -5.28
N THR A 31 -0.55 0.59 -5.37
CA THR A 31 0.76 0.64 -4.68
C THR A 31 1.60 1.84 -5.13
N ARG A 32 1.58 2.22 -6.41
CA ARG A 32 2.27 3.41 -6.92
C ARG A 32 1.71 4.69 -6.29
N ALA A 33 0.39 4.82 -6.22
CA ALA A 33 -0.26 5.96 -5.56
C ALA A 33 0.04 5.99 -4.06
N LEU A 34 0.01 4.83 -3.40
CA LEU A 34 0.34 4.72 -1.97
C LEU A 34 1.80 5.07 -1.68
N LYS A 35 2.76 4.64 -2.51
CA LYS A 35 4.18 5.01 -2.36
C LYS A 35 4.39 6.53 -2.38
N LEU A 36 3.69 7.24 -3.28
CA LEU A 36 3.77 8.71 -3.34
C LEU A 36 3.25 9.34 -2.04
N LYS A 37 2.06 8.90 -1.61
CA LYS A 37 1.44 9.40 -0.37
C LYS A 37 2.27 9.06 0.87
N PHE A 38 2.92 7.90 0.87
CA PHE A 38 3.82 7.44 1.92
C PHE A 38 5.05 8.34 2.02
N ALA A 39 5.69 8.66 0.91
CA ALA A 39 6.84 9.57 0.87
C ALA A 39 6.48 10.97 1.42
N ILE A 40 5.28 11.47 1.13
CA ILE A 40 4.79 12.76 1.63
C ILE A 40 4.62 12.76 3.16
N LEU A 41 4.10 11.66 3.73
CA LEU A 41 3.81 11.58 5.17
C LEU A 41 5.03 11.18 6.01
N VAL A 42 5.95 10.41 5.44
CA VAL A 42 7.17 9.97 6.13
C VAL A 42 8.29 11.00 6.02
N ARG A 43 8.31 11.80 4.93
CA ARG A 43 9.34 12.83 4.65
C ARG A 43 10.75 12.30 4.95
N ASP A 44 11.47 12.99 5.83
CA ASP A 44 12.88 12.73 6.15
C ASP A 44 13.05 11.55 7.13
N ASN A 45 11.97 11.09 7.77
CA ASN A 45 11.98 10.00 8.75
C ASN A 45 11.84 8.61 8.11
N CYS A 46 12.44 8.41 6.94
CA CYS A 46 12.39 7.17 6.18
C CYS A 46 12.92 5.95 6.95
N ILE A 47 13.76 6.15 7.96
CA ILE A 47 14.35 5.05 8.76
C ILE A 47 13.29 4.43 9.70
N MET A 48 12.32 5.21 10.18
CA MET A 48 11.31 4.80 11.17
C MET A 48 9.93 4.51 10.52
N TRP A 49 9.94 4.23 9.22
CA TRP A 49 8.73 4.10 8.41
C TRP A 49 7.82 2.94 8.87
N SER A 50 8.43 1.87 9.39
CA SER A 50 7.72 0.68 9.89
C SER A 50 6.91 0.95 11.15
N GLU A 51 7.34 1.90 11.98
CA GLU A 51 6.62 2.31 13.19
C GLU A 51 5.43 3.22 12.85
N LYS A 52 5.52 3.94 11.73
CA LYS A 52 4.44 4.81 11.24
C LYS A 52 3.43 4.05 10.38
N LEU A 53 3.69 2.79 10.04
CA LEU A 53 2.84 1.94 9.19
C LEU A 53 1.38 1.83 9.68
N PRO A 54 1.09 1.68 10.99
CA PRO A 54 -0.29 1.68 11.49
C PRO A 54 -1.01 3.02 11.25
N PHE A 55 -0.34 4.14 11.53
CA PHE A 55 -0.87 5.48 11.27
C PHE A 55 -1.11 5.71 9.78
N LEU A 56 -0.17 5.30 8.92
CA LEU A 56 -0.28 5.42 7.48
C LEU A 56 -1.42 4.57 6.91
N THR A 57 -1.62 3.36 7.46
CA THR A 57 -2.74 2.48 7.10
C THR A 57 -4.08 3.12 7.47
N PHE A 58 -4.18 3.72 8.65
CA PHE A 58 -5.36 4.47 9.06
C PHE A 58 -5.63 5.66 8.12
N VAL A 59 -4.61 6.47 7.84
CA VAL A 59 -4.72 7.66 6.97
C VAL A 59 -5.13 7.28 5.55
N PHE A 60 -4.52 6.24 4.97
CA PHE A 60 -4.84 5.78 3.60
C PHE A 60 -6.22 5.14 3.46
N ASN A 61 -6.70 4.46 4.51
CA ASN A 61 -8.03 3.84 4.49
C ASN A 61 -9.14 4.80 4.92
N SER A 62 -8.79 5.95 5.51
CA SER A 62 -9.74 7.03 5.79
C SER A 62 -10.06 7.81 4.51
N ALA A 63 -11.33 8.22 4.33
CA ALA A 63 -11.76 9.07 3.22
C ALA A 63 -11.16 10.49 3.24
N LYS A 64 -10.35 10.84 4.25
CA LYS A 64 -9.85 12.19 4.55
C LYS A 64 -8.34 12.33 4.37
N PHE A 65 -7.74 11.59 3.45
CA PHE A 65 -6.31 11.71 3.15
C PHE A 65 -5.87 13.18 2.91
N ASP A 66 -6.65 13.92 2.13
CA ASP A 66 -6.34 15.30 1.74
C ASP A 66 -6.48 16.30 2.91
N TYR A 67 -7.26 15.95 3.94
CA TYR A 67 -7.40 16.75 5.16
C TYR A 67 -6.28 16.46 6.16
N LEU A 68 -5.82 15.21 6.26
CA LEU A 68 -4.80 14.79 7.23
C LEU A 68 -3.38 15.20 6.80
N ALA A 69 -3.09 15.23 5.49
CA ALA A 69 -1.85 15.77 4.97
C ALA A 69 -1.65 17.27 5.29
N LYS A 70 -2.74 18.03 5.48
CA LYS A 70 -2.70 19.44 5.90
C LYS A 70 -2.51 19.62 7.41
N LEU A 71 -2.86 18.63 8.23
CA LEU A 71 -2.80 18.73 9.70
C LEU A 71 -1.41 18.39 10.26
N GLN A 72 -0.55 17.71 9.51
CA GLN A 72 0.84 17.42 9.90
C GLN A 72 1.80 18.62 9.74
N HIS A 73 1.28 19.85 9.68
CA HIS A 73 2.04 21.10 9.71
C HIS A 73 2.31 21.63 11.14
N PHE A 74 2.16 20.77 12.16
CA PHE A 74 2.56 21.05 13.55
C PHE A 74 3.64 20.07 14.00
#